data_AF-A0A6B3G4K1-F1
#
_entry.id   AF-A0A6B3G4K1-F1
#
_cell.length_a   1.000
_cell.length_b   1.000
_cell.length_c   1.000
_cell.angle_alpha   90.00
_cell.angle_beta   90.00
_cell.angle_gamma   90.00
#
_symmetry.space_group_name_H-M   'P 1'
#
loop_
_entity.id
_entity.type
_entity.pdbx_description
1 polymer ?
#
loop_
_entity_poly.entity_id
_entity_poly.type
_entity_poly.pdbx_seq_one_letter_code
_entity_poly.pdbx_strand_id
1 'polypeptide(L)'
;WYRDRAYYAVPWRGRWATEGGGPAMGHGIHQTDLLLDLMGPWTEVHGMAARLVHDVETEDVSTAQVRFASGAVATLVNSVLSPDEVSRIRIDCELATIELTHLYGYRDADWRITPAPGVAAETSAAWLDFGEEVP
;
A
#
# COMPACT_ATOMS: atom_id res chain seq x y z
N TRP A 1 5.65 -7.79 2.22
CA TRP A 1 6.56 -8.03 3.36
C TRP A 1 6.80 -9.53 3.51
N TYR A 2 7.86 -9.92 4.23
CA TYR A 2 8.17 -11.32 4.51
C TYR A 2 8.24 -11.57 6.02
N ARG A 3 7.46 -12.52 6.52
CA ARG A 3 7.50 -12.97 7.91
C ARG A 3 7.69 -14.47 7.91
N ASP A 4 8.67 -14.92 8.68
CA ASP A 4 8.96 -16.34 8.81
C ASP A 4 8.21 -16.95 10.01
N ARG A 5 8.46 -18.23 10.30
CA ARG A 5 7.87 -18.88 11.47
C ARG A 5 8.39 -18.31 12.80
N ALA A 6 9.61 -17.79 12.83
CA ALA A 6 10.19 -17.23 14.06
C ALA A 6 9.47 -15.95 14.47
N TYR A 7 9.05 -15.13 13.51
CA TYR A 7 8.18 -13.98 13.76
C TYR A 7 6.92 -14.39 14.56
N TYR A 8 6.23 -15.45 14.15
CA TYR A 8 5.01 -15.93 14.80
C TYR A 8 5.25 -16.80 16.05
N ALA A 9 6.49 -17.08 16.42
CA ALA A 9 6.80 -17.79 17.67
C ALA A 9 6.53 -16.94 18.93
N VAL A 10 6.34 -15.63 18.76
CA VAL A 10 6.01 -14.71 19.85
C VAL A 10 4.54 -14.87 20.25
N PRO A 11 4.19 -15.17 21.52
CA PRO A 11 2.84 -15.65 21.89
C PRO A 11 1.65 -14.77 21.52
N TRP A 12 1.87 -13.46 21.37
CA TRP A 12 0.82 -12.49 21.06
C TRP A 12 0.56 -12.33 19.56
N ARG A 13 1.46 -12.80 18.69
CA ARG A 13 1.33 -12.67 17.23
C ARG A 13 0.46 -13.78 16.65
N GLY A 14 -0.17 -13.46 15.53
CA GLY A 14 -1.08 -14.30 14.78
C GLY A 14 -2.40 -14.56 15.50
N ARG A 15 -2.83 -13.71 16.42
CA ARG A 15 -4.05 -13.93 17.23
C ARG A 15 -5.00 -12.76 17.14
N TRP A 16 -6.30 -13.04 17.04
CA TRP A 16 -7.33 -12.01 17.04
C TRP A 16 -7.34 -11.22 18.35
N ALA A 17 -7.17 -11.90 19.48
CA ALA A 17 -7.29 -11.27 20.79
C ALA A 17 -6.13 -10.34 21.16
N THR A 18 -4.94 -10.51 20.57
CA THR A 18 -3.72 -9.83 21.01
C THR A 18 -2.98 -9.08 19.90
N GLU A 19 -2.95 -9.59 18.67
CA GLU A 19 -2.42 -8.84 17.53
C GLU A 19 -3.53 -8.08 16.81
N GLY A 20 -4.77 -8.56 16.83
CA GLY A 20 -5.96 -7.84 16.35
C GLY A 20 -6.30 -8.08 14.87
N GLY A 21 -5.36 -8.57 14.06
CA GLY A 21 -5.56 -8.84 12.64
C GLY A 21 -4.27 -9.19 11.93
N GLY A 22 -4.38 -9.66 10.69
CA GLY A 22 -3.22 -10.05 9.89
C GLY A 22 -2.63 -8.86 9.12
N PRO A 23 -1.99 -9.08 7.96
CA PRO A 23 -1.27 -8.05 7.24
C PRO A 23 -2.16 -6.90 6.77
N ALA A 24 -3.46 -7.06 6.59
CA ALA A 24 -4.33 -5.94 6.23
C ALA A 24 -4.35 -4.87 7.34
N MET A 25 -4.42 -5.32 8.59
CA MET A 25 -4.52 -4.46 9.76
C MET A 25 -3.13 -4.11 10.32
N GLY A 26 -2.25 -5.09 10.49
CA GLY A 26 -0.97 -4.91 11.19
C GLY A 26 0.20 -4.41 10.34
N HIS A 27 0.07 -4.39 9.01
CA HIS A 27 1.17 -3.99 8.10
C HIS A 27 0.68 -2.99 7.05
N GLY A 28 -0.30 -3.40 6.24
CA GLY A 28 -0.84 -2.63 5.13
C GLY A 28 -1.71 -1.44 5.52
N ILE A 29 -2.04 -1.26 6.80
CA ILE A 29 -2.90 -0.17 7.26
C ILE A 29 -2.33 1.20 6.90
N HIS A 30 -1.02 1.40 7.01
CA HIS A 30 -0.38 2.67 6.66
C HIS A 30 -0.42 2.94 5.14
N GLN A 31 -0.28 1.91 4.32
CA GLN A 31 -0.42 2.04 2.87
C GLN A 31 -1.86 2.32 2.45
N THR A 32 -2.81 1.70 3.15
CA THR A 32 -4.24 1.90 2.94
C THR A 32 -4.67 3.30 3.35
N ASP A 33 -4.17 3.78 4.48
CA ASP A 33 -4.40 5.14 5.00
C ASP A 33 -3.81 6.20 4.06
N LEU A 34 -2.55 6.04 3.64
CA LEU A 34 -1.94 6.94 2.65
C LEU A 34 -2.70 6.92 1.32
N LEU A 35 -3.14 5.76 0.83
CA LEU A 35 -3.96 5.70 -0.37
C LEU A 35 -5.29 6.44 -0.21
N LEU A 36 -5.94 6.35 0.95
CA LEU A 36 -7.15 7.11 1.28
C LEU A 36 -6.90 8.62 1.37
N ASP A 37 -5.77 9.03 1.92
CA ASP A 37 -5.37 10.44 1.98
C ASP A 37 -5.18 11.02 0.58
N LEU A 38 -4.50 10.28 -0.30
CA LEU A 38 -4.24 10.67 -1.69
C LEU A 38 -5.49 10.65 -2.59
N MET A 39 -6.32 9.61 -2.47
CA MET A 39 -7.44 9.36 -3.40
C MET A 39 -8.81 9.79 -2.85
N GLY A 40 -8.86 10.16 -1.58
CA GLY A 40 -10.08 10.50 -0.87
C GLY A 40 -10.88 9.27 -0.39
N PRO A 41 -12.14 9.47 0.04
CA PRO A 41 -12.94 8.41 0.65
C PRO A 41 -13.36 7.33 -0.36
N TRP A 42 -13.41 6.07 0.08
CA TRP A 42 -14.05 4.99 -0.67
C TRP A 42 -15.56 4.90 -0.44
N THR A 43 -16.25 4.25 -1.39
CA THR A 43 -17.70 3.99 -1.35
C THR A 43 -18.03 2.51 -1.35
N GLU A 44 -17.14 1.66 -1.83
CA GLU A 44 -17.35 0.22 -1.95
C GLU A 44 -16.02 -0.53 -1.80
N VAL A 45 -16.03 -1.64 -1.05
CA VAL A 45 -14.88 -2.52 -0.86
C VAL A 45 -15.34 -3.98 -0.93
N HIS A 46 -14.71 -4.76 -1.80
CA HIS A 46 -14.88 -6.23 -1.88
C HIS A 46 -13.56 -6.89 -1.56
N GLY A 47 -13.50 -7.70 -0.50
CA GLY A 47 -12.25 -8.25 0.02
C GLY A 47 -12.23 -9.78 0.12
N MET A 48 -11.02 -10.34 0.07
CA MET A 48 -10.73 -11.73 0.41
C MET A 48 -9.56 -11.77 1.39
N ALA A 49 -9.69 -12.58 2.45
CA ALA A 49 -8.65 -12.83 3.42
C ALA A 49 -8.39 -14.34 3.46
N ALA A 50 -7.12 -14.73 3.48
CA ALA A 50 -6.72 -16.13 3.44
C ALA A 50 -5.51 -16.39 4.35
N ARG A 51 -5.44 -17.63 4.83
CA ARG A 51 -4.31 -18.18 5.57
C ARG A 51 -3.72 -19.31 4.74
N LEU A 52 -2.56 -19.08 4.13
CA LEU A 52 -1.97 -19.94 3.12
C LEU A 52 -0.75 -20.72 3.62
N VAL A 53 0.04 -20.15 4.54
CA VAL A 53 1.32 -20.74 4.98
C VAL A 53 1.45 -20.79 6.49
N HIS A 54 1.06 -19.72 7.20
CA HIS A 54 1.27 -19.63 8.65
C HIS A 54 0.15 -20.29 9.45
N ASP A 55 0.50 -20.94 10.56
CA ASP A 55 -0.46 -21.50 11.51
C ASP A 55 -0.83 -20.46 12.57
N VAL A 56 -1.66 -19.50 12.15
CA VAL A 56 -2.09 -18.31 12.92
C VAL A 56 -3.60 -18.14 12.82
N GLU A 57 -4.27 -17.44 13.74
CA GLU A 57 -5.72 -17.20 13.68
C GLU A 57 -6.13 -16.18 12.61
N THR A 58 -5.24 -15.25 12.27
CA THR A 58 -5.46 -14.16 11.31
C THR A 58 -5.12 -14.57 9.89
N GLU A 59 -5.40 -13.70 8.91
CA GLU A 59 -4.93 -13.89 7.55
C GLU A 59 -3.41 -13.68 7.43
N ASP A 60 -2.77 -14.31 6.45
CA ASP A 60 -1.38 -14.05 6.03
C ASP A 60 -1.28 -13.47 4.62
N VAL A 61 -2.42 -13.48 3.90
CA VAL A 61 -2.65 -12.76 2.65
C VAL A 61 -4.06 -12.16 2.65
N SER A 62 -4.19 -10.93 2.18
CA SER A 62 -5.49 -10.34 1.86
C SER A 62 -5.44 -9.56 0.55
N THR A 63 -6.59 -9.51 -0.12
CA THR A 63 -6.80 -8.69 -1.32
C THR A 63 -8.11 -7.93 -1.21
N ALA A 64 -8.21 -6.77 -1.86
CA ALA A 64 -9.47 -6.05 -1.99
C ALA A 64 -9.57 -5.31 -3.33
N GLN A 65 -10.79 -5.20 -3.85
CA GLN A 65 -11.17 -4.26 -4.91
C GLN A 65 -11.94 -3.10 -4.26
N VAL A 66 -11.58 -1.88 -4.62
CA VAL A 66 -12.11 -0.66 -3.99
C VAL A 66 -12.65 0.29 -5.07
N ARG A 67 -13.78 0.94 -4.77
CA ARG A 67 -14.29 2.09 -5.51
C ARG A 67 -14.21 3.35 -4.66
N PHE A 68 -13.58 4.38 -5.17
CA PHE A 68 -13.52 5.71 -4.55
C PHE A 68 -14.77 6.53 -4.82
N ALA A 69 -15.08 7.51 -3.96
CA ALA A 69 -16.17 8.46 -4.18
C ALA A 69 -15.98 9.29 -5.47
N SER A 70 -14.73 9.48 -5.89
CA SER A 70 -14.36 10.08 -7.19
C SER A 70 -14.71 9.20 -8.40
N GLY A 71 -15.09 7.93 -8.19
CA GLY A 71 -15.29 6.94 -9.24
C GLY A 71 -14.02 6.16 -9.62
N ALA A 72 -12.85 6.55 -9.11
CA ALA A 72 -11.61 5.78 -9.29
C ALA A 72 -11.74 4.37 -8.69
N VAL A 73 -10.96 3.43 -9.21
CA VAL A 73 -10.93 2.04 -8.75
C VAL A 73 -9.51 1.63 -8.38
N ALA A 74 -9.36 0.78 -7.37
CA ALA A 74 -8.06 0.26 -6.96
C ALA A 74 -8.13 -1.21 -6.57
N THR A 75 -6.96 -1.85 -6.59
CA THR A 75 -6.73 -3.16 -5.99
C THR A 75 -5.71 -3.03 -4.87
N LEU A 76 -6.02 -3.57 -3.71
CA LEU A 76 -5.12 -3.66 -2.56
C LEU A 76 -4.68 -5.10 -2.42
N VAL A 77 -3.39 -5.32 -2.16
CA VAL A 77 -2.81 -6.65 -1.89
C VAL A 77 -1.89 -6.52 -0.70
N ASN A 78 -2.18 -7.27 0.37
CA ASN A 78 -1.33 -7.37 1.54
C ASN A 78 -0.83 -8.80 1.67
N SER A 79 0.48 -8.97 1.77
CA SER A 79 1.09 -10.27 1.96
C SER A 79 2.31 -10.14 2.86
N VAL A 80 2.34 -10.99 3.89
CA VAL A 80 3.52 -11.25 4.72
C VAL A 80 4.31 -12.46 4.23
N LEU A 81 3.92 -13.02 3.07
CA LEU A 81 4.58 -14.19 2.47
C LEU A 81 5.57 -13.82 1.37
N SER A 82 5.73 -12.54 1.01
CA SER A 82 6.50 -12.09 -0.15
C SER A 82 7.98 -11.93 0.17
N PRO A 83 8.90 -12.78 -0.35
CA PRO A 83 10.33 -12.60 -0.16
C PRO A 83 10.88 -11.32 -0.83
N ASP A 84 10.21 -10.83 -1.88
CA ASP A 84 10.41 -9.47 -2.39
C ASP A 84 9.66 -8.50 -1.48
N GLU A 85 10.32 -8.06 -0.42
CA GLU A 85 9.73 -7.17 0.58
C GLU A 85 9.60 -5.74 0.02
N VAL A 86 8.36 -5.34 -0.25
CA VAL A 86 8.08 -4.01 -0.80
C VAL A 86 6.68 -3.50 -0.42
N SER A 87 6.58 -2.18 -0.31
CA SER A 87 5.36 -1.37 -0.24
C SER A 87 5.30 -0.53 -1.51
N ARG A 88 4.17 -0.58 -2.23
CA ARG A 88 3.99 0.15 -3.50
C ARG A 88 2.62 0.78 -3.58
N ILE A 89 2.57 2.05 -3.96
CA ILE A 89 1.37 2.72 -4.45
C ILE A 89 1.63 3.12 -5.89
N ARG A 90 0.65 2.86 -6.77
CA ARG A 90 0.64 3.35 -8.14
C ARG A 90 -0.72 3.93 -8.46
N ILE A 91 -0.72 5.15 -8.96
CA ILE A 91 -1.92 5.88 -9.36
C ILE A 91 -1.73 6.30 -10.82
N ASP A 92 -2.61 5.82 -11.68
CA ASP A 92 -2.64 6.22 -13.09
C ASP A 92 -3.69 7.32 -13.28
N CYS A 93 -3.21 8.52 -13.63
CA CYS A 93 -4.02 9.70 -13.94
C CYS A 93 -4.03 9.95 -15.45
N GLU A 94 -4.89 10.87 -15.89
CA GLU A 94 -4.95 11.27 -17.31
C GLU A 94 -3.60 11.75 -17.86
N LEU A 95 -2.85 12.51 -17.05
CA LEU A 95 -1.62 13.19 -17.49
C LEU A 95 -0.32 12.56 -16.98
N ALA A 96 -0.39 11.62 -16.04
CA ALA A 96 0.79 10.99 -15.45
C ALA A 96 0.46 9.70 -14.70
N THR A 97 1.46 8.86 -14.53
CA THR A 97 1.48 7.81 -13.51
C THR A 97 2.32 8.29 -12.32
N ILE A 98 1.79 8.19 -11.12
CA ILE A 98 2.46 8.50 -9.86
C ILE A 98 2.74 7.17 -9.15
N GLU A 99 3.98 6.94 -8.76
CA GLU A 99 4.42 5.75 -8.05
C GLU A 99 5.17 6.13 -6.77
N LEU A 100 4.88 5.41 -5.69
CA LEU A 100 5.67 5.41 -4.47
C LEU A 100 6.15 3.98 -4.23
N THR A 101 7.45 3.78 -4.04
CA THR A 101 8.02 2.45 -3.72
C THR A 101 8.97 2.56 -2.54
N HIS A 102 8.67 1.84 -1.47
CA HIS A 102 9.48 1.84 -0.25
C HIS A 102 9.24 0.56 0.56
N LEU A 103 9.77 0.43 1.78
CA LEU A 103 9.46 -0.71 2.66
C LEU A 103 8.69 -0.31 3.92
N TYR A 104 9.28 0.53 4.78
CA TYR A 104 8.68 0.94 6.07
C TYR A 104 8.45 2.45 6.22
N GLY A 105 9.26 3.27 5.55
CA GLY A 105 9.09 4.72 5.47
C GLY A 105 9.52 5.20 4.09
N TYR A 106 9.10 6.40 3.72
CA TYR A 106 9.40 6.99 2.42
C TYR A 106 9.85 8.45 2.58
N ARG A 107 10.55 8.93 1.55
CA ARG A 107 11.03 10.31 1.35
C ARG A 107 10.67 10.76 -0.05
N ASP A 108 10.94 12.02 -0.38
CA ASP A 108 10.65 12.57 -1.72
C ASP A 108 11.32 11.76 -2.84
N ALA A 109 12.53 11.24 -2.58
CA ALA A 109 13.26 10.41 -3.53
C ALA A 109 12.62 9.04 -3.84
N ASP A 110 11.67 8.58 -3.02
CA ASP A 110 10.96 7.32 -3.22
C ASP A 110 9.73 7.47 -4.15
N TRP A 111 9.37 8.72 -4.47
CA TRP A 111 8.32 9.05 -5.42
C TRP A 111 8.84 9.12 -6.85
N ARG A 112 8.01 8.70 -7.79
CA ARG A 112 8.25 8.83 -9.22
C ARG A 112 6.98 9.27 -9.93
N ILE A 113 7.10 10.32 -10.74
CA ILE A 113 6.03 10.78 -11.61
C ILE A 113 6.47 10.59 -13.06
N THR A 114 5.70 9.82 -13.81
CA THR A 114 5.93 9.54 -15.23
C THR A 114 4.85 10.24 -16.07
N PRO A 115 5.16 11.33 -16.78
CA PRO A 115 4.19 12.06 -17.59
C PRO A 115 3.67 11.24 -18.78
N ALA A 116 2.42 11.49 -19.17
CA ALA A 116 1.85 10.97 -20.40
C ALA A 116 2.54 11.59 -21.64
N PRO A 117 2.56 10.90 -22.79
CA PRO A 117 3.09 11.46 -24.03
C PRO A 117 2.41 12.80 -24.39
N GLY A 118 3.22 13.81 -24.73
CA GLY A 118 2.71 15.13 -25.15
C GLY A 118 2.49 16.14 -24.01
N VAL A 119 2.66 15.75 -22.75
CA VAL A 119 2.75 16.70 -21.64
C VAL A 119 4.01 17.56 -21.81
N ALA A 120 3.86 18.89 -21.71
CA ALA A 120 4.97 19.82 -21.84
C ALA A 120 5.98 19.65 -20.69
N ALA A 121 7.28 19.76 -21.01
CA ALA A 121 8.36 19.53 -20.06
C ALA A 121 8.31 20.49 -18.86
N GLU A 122 7.85 21.71 -19.07
CA GLU A 122 7.67 22.72 -18.02
C GLU A 122 6.57 22.32 -17.04
N THR A 123 5.51 21.66 -17.55
CA THR A 123 4.40 21.16 -16.71
C THR A 123 4.86 19.99 -15.86
N SER A 124 5.57 19.02 -16.45
CA SER A 124 6.04 17.86 -15.71
C SER A 124 7.18 18.17 -14.74
N ALA A 125 8.03 19.16 -15.04
CA ALA A 125 9.06 19.63 -14.12
C ALA A 125 8.47 20.18 -12.81
N ALA A 126 7.34 20.88 -12.88
CA ALA A 126 6.68 21.42 -11.69
C ALA A 126 6.10 20.34 -10.76
N TRP A 127 5.74 19.16 -11.28
CA TRP A 127 5.26 18.05 -10.45
C TRP A 127 6.37 17.36 -9.65
N LEU A 128 7.61 17.48 -10.10
CA LEU A 128 8.79 16.88 -9.48
C LEU A 128 9.45 17.80 -8.45
N ASP A 129 8.92 19.02 -8.26
CA ASP A 129 9.37 19.98 -7.27
C ASP A 129 8.57 19.79 -5.97
N PHE A 130 9.08 18.94 -5.08
CA PHE A 130 8.47 18.67 -3.77
C PHE A 130 8.77 19.77 -2.73
N GLY A 131 9.58 20.77 -3.09
CA GLY A 131 10.03 21.81 -2.17
C GLY A 131 11.17 21.34 -1.25
N GLU A 132 11.31 22.00 -0.10
CA GLU A 132 12.31 21.64 0.92
C GLU A 132 11.81 20.46 1.76
N GLU A 133 12.59 19.39 1.84
CA GLU A 133 12.26 18.21 2.65
C GLU A 133 12.36 18.57 4.14
N VAL A 134 11.23 18.57 4.84
CA VAL A 134 11.16 18.91 6.27
C VAL A 134 11.20 17.63 7.12
N PRO A 135 12.09 17.52 8.13
CA PRO A 135 12.23 16.32 8.97
C PRO A 135 11.01 15.96 9.83
#